data_AF-A0A838JGW4-F1
#
_entry.id   AF-A0A838JGW4-F1
#
_cell.length_a   1.000
_cell.length_b   1.000
_cell.length_c   1.000
_cell.angle_alpha   90.00
_cell.angle_beta   90.00
_cell.angle_gamma   90.00
#
_symmetry.space_group_name_H-M   'P 1'
#
loop_
_entity.id
_entity.type
_entity.pdbx_description
1 polymer ?
#
loop_
_entity_poly.entity_id
_entity_poly.type
_entity_poly.pdbx_seq_one_letter_code
_entity_poly.pdbx_strand_id
1 'polypeptide(L)'
;CLDNILVTHPWLEGADGIALDRAGNIWVDANERNAVVVVTHQGSVTEVFRNPPNASGLRNGGPLEFPSSPFLLGNTFCTANSDGNRRDNFPSTAGEIGGVNQPKGKISCMDQPLTIPGLPLPIGR
;
A
#
# COMPACT_ATOMS: atom_id res chain seq x y z
N CYS A 1 -22.39 -8.76 -18.24
CA CYS A 1 -21.53 -9.02 -17.08
C CYS A 1 -20.17 -8.40 -17.35
N LEU A 2 -19.46 -7.92 -16.33
CA LEU A 2 -18.13 -7.35 -16.53
C LEU A 2 -17.11 -8.49 -16.52
N ASP A 3 -16.96 -9.14 -17.67
CA ASP A 3 -16.04 -10.28 -17.86
C ASP A 3 -14.55 -9.87 -17.71
N ASN A 4 -14.30 -8.58 -17.45
CA ASN A 4 -12.99 -7.98 -17.28
C ASN A 4 -12.73 -7.48 -15.84
N ILE A 5 -13.52 -7.90 -14.84
CA ILE A 5 -13.30 -7.57 -13.43
C ILE A 5 -12.80 -8.82 -12.69
N LEU A 6 -11.56 -8.75 -12.17
CA LEU A 6 -11.04 -9.76 -11.26
C LEU A 6 -11.69 -9.67 -9.88
N VAL A 7 -11.70 -8.47 -9.26
CA VAL A 7 -12.27 -8.24 -7.94
C VAL A 7 -12.70 -6.79 -7.76
N THR A 8 -13.68 -6.55 -6.90
CA THR A 8 -14.00 -5.22 -6.35
C THR A 8 -14.04 -5.33 -4.82
N HIS A 9 -13.43 -4.40 -4.11
CA HIS A 9 -13.37 -4.44 -2.65
C HIS A 9 -13.16 -3.03 -2.06
N PRO A 10 -13.79 -2.67 -0.92
CA PRO A 10 -13.60 -1.35 -0.30
C PRO A 10 -12.15 -1.04 0.11
N TRP A 11 -11.33 -2.08 0.32
CA TRP A 11 -9.90 -1.90 0.61
C TRP A 11 -9.10 -1.46 -0.61
N LEU A 12 -9.61 -1.62 -1.83
CA LEU A 12 -8.97 -1.17 -3.06
C LEU A 12 -9.32 0.27 -3.43
N GLU A 13 -9.91 1.04 -2.52
CA GLU A 13 -10.18 2.45 -2.76
C GLU A 13 -8.86 3.21 -2.92
N GLY A 14 -8.71 3.86 -4.07
CA GLY A 14 -7.44 4.48 -4.44
C GLY A 14 -6.39 3.49 -4.95
N ALA A 15 -6.78 2.32 -5.46
CA ALA A 15 -5.86 1.41 -6.13
C ALA A 15 -5.15 2.12 -7.29
N ASP A 16 -3.90 2.48 -7.08
CA ASP A 16 -3.10 3.31 -7.99
C ASP A 16 -1.97 2.48 -8.62
N GLY A 17 -0.89 2.25 -7.86
CA GLY A 17 0.18 1.37 -8.27
C GLY A 17 -0.08 -0.09 -7.91
N ILE A 18 0.33 -1.01 -8.79
CA ILE A 18 0.28 -2.45 -8.54
C ILE A 18 1.59 -3.16 -8.89
N ALA A 19 1.90 -4.23 -8.17
CA ALA A 19 3.03 -5.13 -8.44
C ALA A 19 2.60 -6.59 -8.33
N LEU A 20 3.17 -7.45 -9.19
CA LEU A 20 2.92 -8.88 -9.16
C LEU A 20 4.03 -9.61 -8.40
N ASP A 21 3.65 -10.52 -7.52
CA ASP A 21 4.59 -11.45 -6.91
C ASP A 21 4.71 -12.77 -7.69
N ARG A 22 5.62 -13.66 -7.25
CA ARG A 22 5.87 -14.93 -7.95
C ARG A 22 4.73 -15.94 -7.86
N ALA A 23 3.81 -15.79 -6.91
CA ALA A 23 2.64 -16.64 -6.77
C ALA A 23 1.43 -16.07 -7.51
N GLY A 24 1.61 -14.95 -8.23
CA GLY A 24 0.57 -14.30 -9.02
C GLY A 24 -0.40 -13.45 -8.19
N ASN A 25 -0.04 -13.07 -6.96
CA ASN A 25 -0.84 -12.08 -6.24
C ASN A 25 -0.46 -10.67 -6.67
N ILE A 26 -1.45 -9.80 -6.59
CA ILE A 26 -1.37 -8.39 -6.95
C ILE A 26 -1.25 -7.61 -5.64
N TRP A 27 -0.10 -6.99 -5.42
CA TRP A 27 0.14 -6.03 -4.36
C TRP A 27 -0.28 -4.65 -4.85
N VAL A 28 -1.10 -3.97 -4.08
CA VAL A 28 -1.80 -2.74 -4.47
C VAL A 28 -1.48 -1.65 -3.45
N ASP A 29 -1.04 -0.51 -3.95
CA ASP A 29 -1.06 0.74 -3.21
C ASP A 29 -2.47 1.31 -3.23
N ALA A 30 -3.18 1.18 -2.11
CA ALA A 30 -4.48 1.82 -1.91
C ALA A 30 -4.24 3.22 -1.37
N ASN A 31 -3.95 4.17 -2.27
CA ASN A 31 -3.37 5.46 -1.93
C ASN A 31 -4.29 6.34 -1.07
N GLU A 32 -5.58 6.33 -1.35
CA GLU A 32 -6.62 7.02 -0.57
C GLU A 32 -6.73 6.47 0.86
N ARG A 33 -6.19 5.28 1.13
CA ARG A 33 -6.24 4.61 2.44
C ARG A 33 -4.92 4.65 3.20
N ASN A 34 -3.85 5.18 2.60
CA ASN A 34 -2.48 5.01 3.11
C ASN A 34 -2.22 3.54 3.52
N ALA A 35 -2.52 2.62 2.61
CA ALA A 35 -2.55 1.18 2.86
C ALA A 35 -1.95 0.37 1.71
N VAL A 36 -1.50 -0.84 2.04
CA VAL A 36 -1.12 -1.88 1.08
C VAL A 36 -2.11 -3.02 1.18
N VAL A 37 -2.62 -3.44 0.02
CA VAL A 37 -3.60 -4.51 -0.10
C VAL A 37 -3.07 -5.58 -1.05
N VAL A 38 -3.26 -6.84 -0.71
CA VAL A 38 -2.93 -7.97 -1.57
C VAL A 38 -4.20 -8.61 -2.09
N VAL A 39 -4.25 -8.83 -3.40
CA VAL A 39 -5.30 -9.56 -4.10
C VAL A 39 -4.72 -10.86 -4.64
N THR A 40 -5.28 -12.01 -4.26
CA THR A 40 -4.83 -13.29 -4.82
C THR A 40 -5.36 -13.49 -6.23
N HIS A 41 -4.75 -14.40 -7.00
CA HIS A 41 -5.22 -14.72 -8.35
C HIS A 41 -6.65 -15.31 -8.39
N GLN A 42 -7.17 -15.78 -7.25
CA GLN A 42 -8.58 -16.20 -7.09
C GLN A 42 -9.50 -15.07 -6.60
N GLY A 43 -9.00 -13.83 -6.50
CA GLY A 43 -9.78 -12.65 -6.10
C GLY A 43 -9.98 -12.48 -4.60
N SER A 44 -9.26 -13.20 -3.74
CA SER A 44 -9.30 -12.94 -2.29
C SER A 44 -8.53 -11.65 -1.97
N VAL A 45 -9.05 -10.82 -1.06
CA VAL A 45 -8.48 -9.49 -0.76
C VAL A 45 -8.09 -9.39 0.72
N THR A 46 -6.86 -8.95 0.98
CA THR A 46 -6.31 -8.77 2.32
C THR A 46 -5.63 -7.40 2.44
N GLU A 47 -6.06 -6.55 3.39
CA GLU A 47 -5.30 -5.36 3.78
C GLU A 47 -4.13 -5.80 4.67
N VAL A 48 -2.92 -5.76 4.14
CA VAL A 48 -1.73 -6.28 4.82
C VAL A 48 -1.02 -5.22 5.66
N PHE A 49 -1.21 -3.96 5.31
CA PHE A 49 -0.73 -2.84 6.09
C PHE A 49 -1.61 -1.62 5.85
N ARG A 50 -1.82 -0.83 6.91
CA ARG A 50 -2.38 0.51 6.84
C ARG A 50 -1.74 1.34 7.93
N ASN A 51 -1.44 2.61 7.64
CA ASN A 51 -0.92 3.51 8.67
C ASN A 51 -1.83 3.49 9.91
N PRO A 52 -1.30 3.34 11.14
CA PRO A 52 -2.10 3.40 12.35
C PRO A 52 -2.70 4.80 12.52
N PRO A 53 -3.82 4.94 13.26
CA PRO A 53 -4.36 6.25 13.54
C PRO A 53 -3.47 6.95 14.58
N ASN A 54 -3.22 8.25 14.40
CA ASN A 54 -2.55 9.08 15.39
C ASN A 54 -3.51 9.47 16.53
N ALA A 55 -3.03 10.28 17.48
CA ALA A 55 -3.83 10.72 18.65
C ALA A 55 -5.12 11.49 18.29
N SER A 56 -5.20 12.04 17.08
CA SER A 56 -6.40 12.72 16.55
C SER A 56 -7.30 11.80 15.72
N GLY A 57 -6.98 10.51 15.62
CA GLY A 57 -7.72 9.53 14.83
C GLY A 57 -7.39 9.52 13.33
N LEU A 58 -6.45 10.35 12.89
CA LEU A 58 -6.06 10.49 11.47
C LEU A 58 -4.96 9.51 11.09
N ARG A 59 -4.87 9.14 9.81
CA ARG A 59 -3.86 8.20 9.26
C ARG A 59 -2.88 8.87 8.30
N ASN A 60 -2.73 10.18 8.48
CA ASN A 60 -2.02 11.11 7.61
C ASN A 60 -0.53 11.28 7.97
N GLY A 61 0.03 10.32 8.68
CA GLY A 61 1.45 10.24 8.99
C GLY A 61 1.88 8.79 9.08
N GLY A 62 3.17 8.56 9.30
CA GLY A 62 3.75 7.22 9.27
C GLY A 62 4.40 6.90 7.92
N PRO A 63 4.66 5.62 7.63
CA PRO A 63 5.49 5.25 6.50
C PRO A 63 4.82 5.52 5.15
N LEU A 64 3.49 5.46 5.03
CA LEU A 64 2.80 5.70 3.76
C LEU A 64 2.21 7.11 3.68
N GLU A 65 2.48 7.83 2.60
CA GLU A 65 2.01 9.20 2.33
C GLU A 65 1.52 9.27 0.89
N PHE A 66 0.29 8.80 0.66
CA PHE A 66 -0.29 8.62 -0.67
C PHE A 66 0.61 7.76 -1.59
N PRO A 67 0.81 6.47 -1.24
CA PRO A 67 1.69 5.54 -1.96
C PRO A 67 1.21 5.30 -3.40
N SER A 68 2.10 5.03 -4.35
CA SER A 68 1.74 5.12 -5.77
C SER A 68 2.46 4.18 -6.74
N SER A 69 3.61 3.61 -6.37
CA SER A 69 4.43 2.84 -7.32
C SER A 69 5.17 1.72 -6.59
N PRO A 70 4.50 0.58 -6.39
CA PRO A 70 5.07 -0.52 -5.63
C PRO A 70 6.03 -1.34 -6.49
N PHE A 71 7.05 -1.90 -5.85
CA PHE A 71 7.89 -2.96 -6.41
C PHE A 71 8.23 -3.98 -5.34
N LEU A 72 8.56 -5.19 -5.79
CA LEU A 72 8.95 -6.31 -4.93
C LEU A 72 10.40 -6.68 -5.20
N LEU A 73 11.20 -6.80 -4.14
CA LEU A 73 12.59 -7.24 -4.18
C LEU A 73 12.84 -8.29 -3.10
N GLY A 74 12.93 -9.57 -3.49
CA GLY A 74 13.07 -10.65 -2.52
C GLY A 74 11.85 -10.70 -1.58
N ASN A 75 12.08 -10.44 -0.29
CA ASN A 75 11.04 -10.34 0.74
C ASN A 75 10.55 -8.92 1.01
N THR A 76 11.07 -7.94 0.28
CA THR A 76 10.78 -6.53 0.54
C THR A 76 9.76 -6.02 -0.46
N PHE A 77 8.67 -5.47 0.06
CA PHE A 77 7.81 -4.56 -0.67
C PHE A 77 8.34 -3.14 -0.48
N CYS A 78 8.44 -2.35 -1.54
CA CYS A 78 8.73 -0.93 -1.45
C CYS A 78 7.76 -0.16 -2.33
N THR A 79 7.43 1.08 -1.95
CA THR A 79 6.61 1.99 -2.77
C THR A 79 7.10 3.43 -2.68
N ALA A 80 6.94 4.17 -3.78
CA ALA A 80 7.09 5.61 -3.80
C ALA A 80 5.84 6.31 -3.25
N ASN A 81 6.06 7.40 -2.50
CA ASN A 81 5.02 8.23 -1.89
C ASN A 81 5.00 9.61 -2.56
N SER A 82 3.80 10.10 -2.83
CA SER A 82 3.58 11.37 -3.54
C SER A 82 2.98 12.48 -2.66
N ASP A 83 2.60 12.14 -1.43
CA ASP A 83 2.02 13.04 -0.42
C ASP A 83 0.82 13.86 -0.89
N GLY A 84 -0.05 13.24 -1.68
CA GLY A 84 -1.32 13.82 -2.06
C GLY A 84 -2.18 14.15 -0.83
N ASN A 85 -2.64 15.39 -0.69
CA ASN A 85 -3.48 15.83 0.41
C ASN A 85 -4.94 15.37 0.26
N ARG A 86 -5.18 14.07 0.43
CA ARG A 86 -6.46 13.41 0.15
C ARG A 86 -6.79 12.36 1.21
N ARG A 87 -8.08 12.18 1.46
CA ARG A 87 -8.67 11.17 2.36
C ARG A 87 -7.83 10.85 3.60
N ASP A 88 -7.21 9.67 3.69
CA ASP A 88 -6.45 9.27 4.89
C ASP A 88 -5.16 10.07 5.04
N ASN A 89 -4.63 10.61 3.95
CA ASN A 89 -3.48 11.50 3.94
C ASN A 89 -3.89 12.97 4.14
N PHE A 90 -5.15 13.29 4.45
CA PHE A 90 -5.59 14.67 4.73
C PHE A 90 -5.67 14.96 6.25
N PRO A 91 -5.12 16.10 6.72
CA PRO A 91 -4.17 16.97 6.03
C PRO A 91 -2.80 16.29 5.86
N SER A 92 -2.09 16.50 4.75
CA SER A 92 -0.81 15.81 4.50
C SER A 92 0.37 16.35 5.31
N THR A 93 0.16 17.43 6.05
CA THR A 93 1.21 18.13 6.81
C THR A 93 1.84 17.33 7.95
N ALA A 94 1.23 16.20 8.36
CA ALA A 94 1.82 15.31 9.35
C ALA A 94 2.84 14.33 8.74
N GLY A 95 2.95 14.32 7.41
CA GLY A 95 3.92 13.56 6.65
C GLY A 95 5.36 14.07 6.79
N GLU A 96 6.27 13.26 6.26
CA GLU A 96 7.71 13.45 6.25
C GLU A 96 8.18 14.12 4.96
N ILE A 97 7.34 14.22 3.93
CA ILE A 97 7.64 14.96 2.70
C ILE A 97 6.70 16.14 2.49
N GLY A 98 7.11 17.09 1.65
CA GLY A 98 6.26 18.21 1.21
C GLY A 98 6.44 19.53 1.98
N GLY A 99 6.83 19.50 3.26
CA GLY A 99 7.09 20.69 4.08
C GLY A 99 8.34 21.50 3.71
N VAL A 100 8.51 22.65 4.39
CA VAL A 100 9.73 23.48 4.31
C VAL A 100 10.90 22.68 4.90
N ASN A 101 12.00 22.58 4.17
CA ASN A 101 13.19 21.76 4.51
C ASN A 101 12.94 20.24 4.62
N GLN A 102 11.78 19.74 4.21
CA GLN A 102 11.53 18.31 4.09
C GLN A 102 11.90 17.78 2.69
N PRO A 103 12.23 16.49 2.56
CA PRO A 103 12.35 15.83 1.27
C PRO A 103 11.09 16.01 0.41
N LYS A 104 11.24 15.89 -0.91
CA LYS A 104 10.14 16.01 -1.89
C LYS A 104 9.67 14.67 -2.45
N GLY A 105 10.23 13.58 -1.95
CA GLY A 105 9.85 12.22 -2.31
C GLY A 105 10.35 11.25 -1.26
N LYS A 106 9.64 10.14 -1.10
CA LYS A 106 9.94 9.10 -0.10
C LYS A 106 9.67 7.73 -0.69
N ILE A 107 10.61 6.81 -0.48
CA ILE A 107 10.39 5.39 -0.70
C ILE A 107 10.22 4.73 0.65
N SER A 108 9.12 4.00 0.84
CA SER A 108 8.85 3.25 2.06
C SER A 108 8.93 1.78 1.74
N CYS A 109 9.72 1.05 2.53
CA CYS A 109 9.92 -0.38 2.37
C CYS A 109 9.43 -1.13 3.60
N MET A 110 8.84 -2.30 3.37
CA MET A 110 8.31 -3.21 4.37
C MET A 110 8.77 -4.63 4.05
N ASP A 111 9.19 -5.36 5.07
CA ASP A 111 9.70 -6.73 5.01
C ASP A 111 8.89 -7.70 5.90
N GLN A 112 7.69 -7.26 6.32
CA GLN A 112 6.86 -8.01 7.24
C GLN A 112 6.38 -9.34 6.62
N PRO A 113 6.50 -10.46 7.35
CA PRO A 113 6.00 -11.75 6.86
C PRO A 113 4.47 -11.73 6.77
N LEU A 114 3.93 -12.06 5.61
CA LEU A 114 2.48 -12.19 5.43
C LEU A 114 2.01 -13.59 5.83
N THR A 115 1.07 -13.67 6.76
CA THR A 115 0.35 -14.92 7.04
C THR A 115 -0.98 -14.90 6.29
N ILE A 116 -0.96 -15.28 5.01
CA ILE A 116 -2.16 -15.45 4.19
C ILE A 116 -2.48 -16.95 4.12
N PRO A 117 -3.69 -17.40 4.51
CA PRO A 117 -4.09 -18.80 4.37
C PRO A 117 -3.93 -19.26 2.90
N GLY A 118 -3.11 -20.28 2.67
CA GLY A 118 -2.84 -20.82 1.33
C GLY A 118 -1.75 -20.11 0.53
N LEU A 119 -0.99 -19.17 1.12
CA LEU A 119 0.03 -18.42 0.40
C LEU A 119 1.26 -18.10 1.26
N PRO A 120 2.40 -18.79 1.06
CA PRO A 120 3.67 -18.40 1.67
C PRO A 120 4.40 -17.45 0.71
N LEU A 121 4.49 -16.16 1.03
CA LEU A 121 5.45 -15.30 0.34
C LEU A 121 6.07 -14.18 1.20
N PRO A 122 7.31 -13.75 0.87
CA PRO A 122 8.23 -14.42 -0.08
C PRO A 122 9.33 -15.28 0.56
N ILE A 123 9.93 -16.07 -0.33
CA ILE A 123 10.86 -17.16 -0.12
C ILE A 123 12.29 -16.61 0.02
N GLY A 124 12.93 -16.90 1.15
CA GLY A 124 14.37 -16.84 1.32
C GLY A 124 14.98 -18.23 1.22
N ARG A 125 15.46 -18.56 0.02
CA ARG A 125 16.06 -19.83 -0.49
C ARG A 125 15.10 -20.99 -0.72
#